data_AF-A0A444HIL3-F1
#
_entry.id   AF-A0A444HIL3-F1
#
_cell.length_a   1.000
_cell.length_b   1.000
_cell.length_c   1.000
_cell.angle_alpha   90.00
_cell.angle_beta   90.00
_cell.angle_gamma   90.00
#
_symmetry.space_group_name_H-M   'P 1'
#
loop_
_entity.id
_entity.type
_entity.pdbx_description
1 polymer ?
#
loop_
_entity_poly.entity_id
_entity_poly.type
_entity_poly.pdbx_seq_one_letter_code
_entity_poly.pdbx_strand_id
1 'polypeptide(L)'
;MRTLPALAGFLSIMVPGMAFAETANMRTASETEIRQHLPGTSELKESSNGYEYRKGNANGYKINNGQVCVLFPSKKTDCVNVKTDGKTFQMIDKKGGRTRF
;
A
#
# COMPACT_ATOMS: atom_id res chain seq x y z
N MET A 1 64.57 10.74 -27.78
CA MET A 1 63.12 10.91 -28.03
C MET A 1 62.38 9.99 -27.06
N ARG A 2 61.43 10.56 -26.31
CA ARG A 2 60.57 9.90 -25.33
C ARG A 2 59.34 9.32 -26.05
N THR A 3 58.92 8.09 -25.74
CA THR A 3 57.51 7.67 -25.82
C THR A 3 57.25 6.45 -24.93
N LEU A 4 56.43 6.64 -23.89
CA LEU A 4 55.69 5.61 -23.14
C LEU A 4 54.34 5.37 -23.82
N PRO A 5 53.76 4.17 -23.68
CA PRO A 5 52.36 4.09 -23.25
C PRO A 5 52.18 3.00 -22.18
N ALA A 6 51.85 3.36 -20.93
CA ALA A 6 50.49 3.63 -20.43
C ALA A 6 49.65 2.35 -20.21
N LEU A 7 49.61 1.91 -18.93
CA LEU A 7 48.64 0.99 -18.35
C LEU A 7 47.20 1.47 -18.61
N ALA A 8 46.32 0.56 -19.04
CA ALA A 8 44.87 0.78 -19.01
C ALA A 8 44.21 -0.40 -18.29
N GLY A 9 43.90 -0.17 -17.01
CA GLY A 9 43.17 -1.11 -16.17
C GLY A 9 41.72 -1.24 -16.63
N PHE A 10 41.25 -2.48 -16.71
CA PHE A 10 39.84 -2.81 -16.95
C PHE A 10 39.01 -2.44 -15.70
N LEU A 11 38.36 -1.28 -15.76
CA LEU A 11 37.37 -0.86 -14.76
C LEU A 11 36.05 -1.59 -15.07
N SER A 12 35.77 -2.68 -14.36
CA SER A 12 34.47 -3.35 -14.42
C SER A 12 33.44 -2.48 -13.71
N ILE A 13 32.63 -1.77 -14.49
CA ILE A 13 31.50 -0.98 -13.97
C ILE A 13 30.44 -1.97 -13.49
N MET A 14 30.34 -2.15 -12.17
CA MET A 14 29.16 -2.76 -11.56
C MET A 14 27.97 -1.90 -11.95
N VAL A 15 27.10 -2.43 -12.81
CA VAL A 15 25.80 -1.81 -13.10
C VAL A 15 25.00 -1.91 -11.81
N PRO A 16 24.60 -0.78 -11.18
CA PRO A 16 23.62 -0.84 -10.12
C PRO A 16 22.31 -1.27 -10.78
N GLY A 17 21.87 -2.50 -10.50
CA GLY A 17 20.55 -2.97 -10.87
C GLY A 17 19.52 -1.98 -10.34
N MET A 18 18.88 -1.25 -11.25
CA MET A 18 17.79 -0.36 -10.89
C MET A 18 16.60 -1.21 -10.46
N ALA A 19 16.45 -1.42 -9.15
CA ALA A 19 15.22 -1.90 -8.55
C ALA A 19 14.29 -0.69 -8.31
N PHE A 20 13.72 -0.15 -9.39
CA PHE A 20 12.67 0.87 -9.39
C PHE A 20 11.70 0.50 -10.52
N ALA A 21 10.37 0.49 -10.42
CA ALA A 21 9.46 0.74 -9.32
C ALA A 21 8.12 0.11 -9.74
N GLU A 22 7.61 -0.86 -9.00
CA GLU A 22 6.30 -1.51 -9.25
C GLU A 22 5.11 -0.57 -8.92
N THR A 23 5.36 0.72 -8.76
CA THR A 23 4.36 1.74 -8.40
C THR A 23 3.81 2.50 -9.61
N ALA A 24 4.35 2.28 -10.81
CA ALA A 24 4.11 3.12 -11.98
C ALA A 24 2.65 3.16 -12.47
N ASN A 25 1.80 2.19 -12.06
CA ASN A 25 0.40 2.11 -12.51
C ASN A 25 -0.62 1.92 -11.37
N MET A 26 -0.27 2.31 -10.14
CA MET A 26 -1.16 2.16 -8.99
C MET A 26 -2.22 3.27 -8.97
N ARG A 27 -3.46 2.94 -9.34
CA ARG A 27 -4.65 3.80 -9.22
C ARG A 27 -5.34 3.65 -7.87
N THR A 28 -6.30 4.52 -7.58
CA THR A 28 -7.19 4.36 -6.42
C THR A 28 -8.03 3.09 -6.58
N ALA A 29 -8.10 2.26 -5.53
CA ALA A 29 -8.99 1.10 -5.50
C ALA A 29 -10.44 1.53 -5.25
N SER A 30 -11.40 0.95 -5.95
CA SER A 30 -12.82 1.14 -5.62
C SER A 30 -13.20 0.43 -4.33
N GLU A 31 -14.29 0.86 -3.69
CA GLU A 31 -14.82 0.21 -2.49
C GLU A 31 -15.07 -1.28 -2.73
N THR A 32 -15.68 -1.64 -3.86
CA THR A 32 -15.96 -3.03 -4.25
C THR A 32 -14.68 -3.85 -4.35
N GLU A 33 -13.63 -3.31 -5.00
CA GLU A 33 -12.34 -4.00 -5.12
C GLU A 33 -11.71 -4.24 -3.75
N ILE A 34 -11.76 -3.23 -2.87
CA ILE A 34 -11.26 -3.35 -1.49
C ILE A 34 -12.05 -4.42 -0.74
N ARG A 35 -13.38 -4.42 -0.83
CA ARG A 35 -14.22 -5.41 -0.15
C ARG A 35 -13.96 -6.84 -0.63
N GLN A 36 -13.67 -7.03 -1.92
CA GLN A 36 -13.40 -8.35 -2.49
C GLN A 36 -12.04 -8.92 -2.08
N HIS A 37 -11.02 -8.08 -1.90
CA HIS A 37 -9.64 -8.53 -1.69
C HIS A 37 -9.14 -8.35 -0.26
N LEU A 38 -9.68 -7.38 0.49
CA LEU A 38 -9.27 -7.17 1.87
C LEU A 38 -9.92 -8.25 2.76
N PRO A 39 -9.11 -9.08 3.44
CA PRO A 39 -9.66 -10.15 4.27
C PRO A 39 -10.46 -9.60 5.46
N GLY A 40 -11.57 -10.29 5.79
CA GLY A 40 -12.40 -9.98 6.96
C GLY A 40 -13.49 -8.92 6.73
N THR A 41 -13.58 -8.33 5.53
CA THR A 41 -14.64 -7.37 5.16
C THR A 41 -16.02 -8.01 5.09
N SER A 42 -16.12 -9.28 4.69
CA SER A 42 -17.37 -10.03 4.58
C SER A 42 -18.05 -10.31 5.93
N GLU A 43 -17.29 -10.24 7.02
CA GLU A 43 -17.79 -10.45 8.39
C GLU A 43 -18.28 -9.14 9.05
N LEU A 44 -18.08 -8.00 8.38
CA LEU A 44 -18.46 -6.68 8.88
C LEU A 44 -19.97 -6.48 8.73
N LYS A 45 -20.59 -5.93 9.77
CA LYS A 45 -22.02 -5.60 9.80
C LYS A 45 -22.20 -4.11 10.05
N GLU A 46 -22.99 -3.47 9.22
CA GLU A 46 -23.32 -2.06 9.36
C GLU A 46 -24.00 -1.78 10.71
N SER A 47 -23.68 -0.63 11.28
CA SER A 47 -24.27 -0.09 12.51
C SER A 47 -24.83 1.31 12.25
N SER A 48 -25.70 1.79 13.14
CA SER A 48 -26.43 3.05 13.00
C SER A 48 -25.54 4.30 12.98
N ASN A 49 -24.26 4.17 13.34
CA ASN A 49 -23.28 5.26 13.32
C ASN A 49 -22.52 5.39 11.98
N GLY A 50 -22.90 4.62 10.95
CA GLY A 50 -22.26 4.66 9.63
C GLY A 50 -20.89 3.99 9.59
N TYR A 51 -20.59 3.12 10.55
CA TYR A 51 -19.44 2.21 10.57
C TYR A 51 -19.93 0.76 10.60
N GLU A 52 -19.07 -0.14 10.12
CA GLU A 52 -19.31 -1.57 10.14
C GLU A 52 -18.45 -2.25 11.20
N TYR A 53 -18.97 -3.31 11.83
CA TYR A 53 -18.34 -3.96 12.97
C TYR A 53 -18.24 -5.46 12.76
N ARG A 54 -17.10 -6.03 13.15
CA ARG A 54 -16.96 -7.48 13.28
C ARG A 54 -17.51 -7.93 14.63
N LYS A 55 -18.16 -9.09 14.67
CA LYS A 55 -18.67 -9.68 15.92
C LYS A 55 -17.54 -9.80 16.95
N GLY A 56 -17.76 -9.26 18.16
CA GLY A 56 -16.79 -9.31 19.26
C GLY A 56 -15.64 -8.30 19.16
N ASN A 57 -15.61 -7.44 18.14
CA ASN A 57 -14.62 -6.37 18.02
C ASN A 57 -15.29 -5.00 18.24
N ALA A 58 -14.69 -4.18 19.10
CA ALA A 58 -15.18 -2.83 19.40
C ALA A 58 -14.70 -1.77 18.40
N ASN A 59 -13.77 -2.11 17.50
CA ASN A 59 -13.33 -1.24 16.43
C ASN A 59 -14.38 -1.21 15.31
N GLY A 60 -14.77 -0.01 14.90
CA GLY A 60 -15.59 0.21 13.72
C GLY A 60 -14.72 0.35 12.47
N TYR A 61 -15.23 -0.07 11.33
CA TYR A 61 -14.55 -0.01 10.04
C TYR A 61 -15.42 0.76 9.06
N LYS A 62 -14.79 1.63 8.26
CA LYS A 62 -15.46 2.31 7.15
C LYS A 62 -14.61 2.15 5.90
N ILE A 63 -15.20 1.55 4.88
CA ILE A 63 -14.54 1.27 3.60
C ILE A 63 -15.19 2.18 2.57
N ASN A 64 -14.40 3.06 1.96
CA ASN A 64 -14.83 3.93 0.88
C ASN A 64 -13.90 3.70 -0.32
N ASN A 65 -14.21 4.34 -1.46
CA ASN A 65 -13.31 4.39 -2.60
C ASN A 65 -11.92 4.92 -2.19
N GLY A 66 -10.93 4.03 -2.26
CA GLY A 66 -9.53 4.36 -2.03
C GLY A 66 -9.12 4.45 -0.58
N GLN A 67 -9.98 4.12 0.38
CA GLN A 67 -9.67 4.34 1.79
C GLN A 67 -10.36 3.35 2.71
N VAL A 68 -9.62 2.91 3.73
CA VAL A 68 -10.14 2.13 4.86
C VAL A 68 -9.84 2.90 6.13
N CYS A 69 -10.87 3.21 6.91
CA CYS A 69 -10.76 3.88 8.20
C CYS A 69 -11.16 2.94 9.33
N VAL A 70 -10.43 2.99 10.43
CA VAL A 70 -10.74 2.29 11.68
C VAL A 70 -11.13 3.32 12.73
N LEU A 71 -12.31 3.18 13.32
CA LEU A 71 -12.78 3.90 14.49
C LEU A 71 -12.48 3.09 15.74
N PHE A 72 -11.58 3.59 16.58
CA PHE A 72 -11.23 2.96 17.85
C PHE A 72 -12.26 3.29 18.94
N PRO A 73 -12.37 2.46 20.00
CA PRO A 73 -13.23 2.73 21.16
C PRO A 73 -12.96 4.09 21.83
N SER A 74 -11.71 4.57 21.75
CA SER A 74 -11.28 5.90 22.20
C SER A 74 -11.80 7.06 21.32
N LYS A 75 -12.66 6.78 20.35
CA LYS A 75 -13.22 7.72 19.35
C LYS A 75 -12.18 8.33 18.41
N LYS A 76 -10.94 7.83 18.43
CA LYS A 76 -9.93 8.17 17.44
C LYS A 76 -10.19 7.39 16.15
N THR A 77 -9.89 8.03 15.02
CA THR A 77 -9.96 7.39 13.71
C THR A 77 -8.56 7.35 13.10
N ASP A 78 -8.22 6.23 12.47
CA ASP A 78 -7.02 6.12 11.64
C ASP A 78 -7.39 5.55 10.28
N CYS A 79 -6.91 6.19 9.22
CA CYS A 79 -7.26 5.84 7.85
C CYS A 79 -6.00 5.50 7.06
N VAL A 80 -6.14 4.49 6.20
CA VAL A 80 -5.13 4.11 5.21
C VAL A 80 -5.71 4.27 3.82
N ASN A 81 -4.90 4.77 2.89
CA ASN A 81 -5.29 4.85 1.49
C ASN A 81 -5.00 3.51 0.82
N VAL A 82 -5.91 3.06 -0.04
CA VAL A 82 -5.75 1.81 -0.79
C VAL A 82 -5.59 2.11 -2.26
N LYS A 83 -4.47 1.65 -2.82
CA LYS A 83 -4.21 1.70 -4.26
C LYS A 83 -4.15 0.30 -4.84
N THR A 84 -4.43 0.19 -6.13
CA THR A 84 -4.36 -1.06 -6.89
C THR A 84 -3.92 -0.80 -8.32
N ASP A 85 -3.25 -1.76 -8.93
CA ASP A 85 -3.03 -1.86 -10.38
C ASP A 85 -4.03 -2.83 -11.05
N GLY A 86 -5.01 -3.32 -10.31
CA GLY A 86 -5.98 -4.34 -10.71
C GLY A 86 -5.56 -5.78 -10.39
N LYS A 87 -4.32 -5.99 -9.93
CA LYS A 87 -3.80 -7.32 -9.52
C LYS A 87 -3.30 -7.31 -8.07
N THR A 88 -2.62 -6.25 -7.68
CA THR A 88 -1.99 -6.09 -6.37
C THR A 88 -2.62 -4.93 -5.64
N PHE A 89 -2.88 -5.07 -4.34
CA PHE A 89 -3.36 -3.98 -3.51
C PHE A 89 -2.26 -3.49 -2.58
N GLN A 90 -2.25 -2.18 -2.33
CA GLN A 90 -1.34 -1.53 -1.39
C GLN A 90 -2.13 -0.63 -0.44
N MET A 91 -2.03 -0.91 0.85
CA MET A 91 -2.40 0.03 1.90
C MET A 91 -1.24 1.00 2.13
N ILE A 92 -1.57 2.29 2.22
CA ILE A 92 -0.64 3.38 2.45
C ILE A 92 -1.09 4.08 3.72
N ASP A 93 -0.31 3.95 4.78
CA ASP A 93 -0.59 4.64 6.04
C ASP A 93 -0.34 6.15 5.94
N LYS A 94 -0.74 6.89 6.97
CA LYS A 94 -0.55 8.36 7.05
C LYS A 94 0.92 8.81 7.04
N LYS A 95 1.85 7.94 7.37
CA LYS A 95 3.31 8.20 7.32
C LYS A 95 3.90 7.82 5.97
N GLY A 96 3.09 7.30 5.04
CA GLY A 96 3.53 6.82 3.72
C GLY A 96 4.06 5.39 3.73
N GLY A 97 3.97 4.68 4.85
CA GLY A 97 4.30 3.26 4.95
C GLY A 97 3.39 2.44 4.06
N ARG A 98 3.95 1.48 3.33
CA ARG A 98 3.24 0.68 2.33
C ARG A 98 3.22 -0.79 2.71
N THR A 99 2.03 -1.38 2.72
CA THR A 99 1.83 -2.82 2.94
C THR A 99 0.99 -3.40 1.82
N ARG A 100 1.43 -4.53 1.25
CA ARG A 100 0.71 -5.25 0.20
C ARG A 100 -0.23 -6.29 0.82
N PHE A 101 -1.34 -6.54 0.16
CA PHE A 101 -2.29 -7.60 0.49
C PHE A 101 -2.99 -8.11 -0.78
#